data_AF-A0A518CPM9-F1
#
_entry.id   AF-A0A518CPM9-F1
#
_cell.length_a   1.000
_cell.length_b   1.000
_cell.length_c   1.000
_cell.angle_alpha   90.00
_cell.angle_beta   90.00
_cell.angle_gamma   90.00
#
_symmetry.space_group_name_H-M   'P 1'
#
loop_
_entity.id
_entity.type
_entity.pdbx_description
1 polymer ?
#
loop_
_entity_poly.entity_id
_entity_poly.type
_entity_poly.pdbx_seq_one_letter_code
_entity_poly.pdbx_strand_id
1 'polypeptide(L)'
;MTSPHAGKLISKMGKAAQVILSRKEGKIKFASAHDFRRAFGTRWSTRVMPPVLQQLMRHESIDTTLRYYVEQEAEATAEILYSVVEGNYLGNTSPNVTKKETSSPS
;
A
#
# COMPACT_ATOMS: atom_id res chain seq x y z
N MET A 1 4.64 16.76 -33.80
CA MET A 1 5.39 17.26 -32.62
C MET A 1 4.41 17.40 -31.45
N THR A 2 4.24 16.36 -30.64
CA THR A 2 3.29 16.35 -29.51
C THR A 2 3.93 16.96 -28.27
N SER A 3 3.33 18.02 -27.76
CA SER A 3 3.90 18.86 -26.72
C SER A 3 3.91 18.19 -25.33
N PRO A 4 5.00 18.30 -24.52
CA PRO A 4 5.12 17.70 -23.18
C PRO A 4 4.29 18.42 -22.10
N HIS A 5 3.05 18.84 -22.42
CA HIS A 5 2.25 19.75 -21.61
C HIS A 5 1.49 19.05 -20.49
N ALA A 6 0.91 17.87 -20.74
CA ALA A 6 0.06 17.20 -19.75
C ALA A 6 0.82 16.87 -18.45
N GLY A 7 2.00 16.25 -18.55
CA GLY A 7 2.81 15.91 -17.37
C GLY A 7 3.24 17.15 -16.56
N LYS A 8 3.64 18.23 -17.24
CA LYS A 8 4.00 19.50 -16.60
C LYS A 8 2.80 20.16 -15.92
N LEU A 9 1.63 20.13 -16.55
CA LEU A 9 0.38 20.65 -15.97
C LEU A 9 -0.03 19.87 -14.72
N ILE A 10 0.02 18.53 -14.77
CA ILE A 10 -0.29 17.68 -13.61
C ILE A 10 0.66 17.97 -12.45
N SER A 11 1.97 18.11 -12.70
CA SER A 11 2.93 18.46 -11.65
C SER A 11 2.67 19.87 -11.07
N LYS A 12 2.26 20.84 -11.89
CA LYS A 12 1.86 22.17 -11.40
C LYS A 12 0.61 22.07 -10.52
N MET A 13 -0.38 21.26 -10.92
CA MET A 13 -1.58 21.01 -10.12
C MET A 13 -1.24 20.31 -8.80
N GLY A 14 -0.35 19.32 -8.80
CA GLY A 14 0.11 18.66 -7.57
C GLY A 14 0.79 19.62 -6.59
N LYS A 15 1.56 20.58 -7.10
CA LYS A 15 2.15 21.66 -6.29
C LYS A 15 1.09 22.63 -5.75
N ALA A 16 0.15 23.05 -6.59
CA ALA A 16 -0.93 23.96 -6.18
C ALA A 16 -1.84 23.32 -5.12
N ALA A 17 -2.14 22.02 -5.26
CA ALA A 17 -2.93 21.23 -4.33
C ALA A 17 -2.15 20.81 -3.07
N GLN A 18 -0.86 21.16 -2.95
CA GLN A 18 0.00 20.80 -1.81
C GLN A 18 0.05 19.29 -1.51
N VAL A 19 -0.04 18.45 -2.53
CA VAL A 19 0.10 16.99 -2.37
C VAL A 19 1.59 16.67 -2.28
N ILE A 20 2.10 16.58 -1.05
CA ILE A 20 3.51 16.33 -0.74
C ILE A 20 3.77 14.83 -0.69
N LEU A 21 4.75 14.36 -1.46
CA LEU A 21 5.19 12.97 -1.46
C LEU A 21 6.40 12.73 -0.56
N SER A 22 7.32 13.70 -0.51
CA SER A 22 8.47 13.62 0.38
C SER A 22 9.01 14.98 0.74
N ARG A 23 9.61 15.05 1.92
CA ARG A 23 10.44 16.16 2.36
C ARG A 23 11.80 15.57 2.72
N LYS A 24 12.80 15.80 1.87
CA LYS A 24 14.18 15.36 2.10
C LYS A 24 15.12 16.54 1.91
N GLU A 25 16.02 16.77 2.85
CA GLU A 25 17.09 17.79 2.75
C GLU A 25 16.58 19.19 2.34
N GLY A 26 15.45 19.62 2.93
CA GLY A 26 14.83 20.92 2.62
C GLY A 26 14.14 21.00 1.25
N LYS A 27 14.15 19.94 0.44
CA LYS A 27 13.42 19.87 -0.83
C LYS A 27 12.08 19.15 -0.63
N ILE A 28 11.01 19.82 -1.06
CA ILE A 28 9.66 19.27 -1.07
C ILE A 28 9.37 18.72 -2.47
N LYS A 29 9.08 17.43 -2.55
CA LYS A 29 8.61 16.78 -3.78
C LYS A 29 7.09 16.73 -3.78
N PHE A 30 6.48 17.33 -4.80
CA PHE A 30 5.03 17.31 -5.02
C PHE A 30 4.64 16.19 -5.98
N ALA A 31 3.37 15.79 -5.94
CA ALA A 31 2.82 14.78 -6.82
C ALA A 31 2.95 15.15 -8.30
N SER A 32 3.43 14.20 -9.09
CA SER A 32 3.56 14.29 -10.54
C SER A 32 2.66 13.27 -11.24
N ALA A 33 2.57 13.36 -12.57
CA ALA A 33 1.83 12.38 -13.38
C ALA A 33 2.31 10.93 -13.17
N HIS A 34 3.60 10.75 -12.89
CA HIS A 34 4.15 9.42 -12.58
C HIS A 34 3.59 8.87 -11.27
N ASP A 35 3.47 9.73 -10.27
CA ASP A 35 2.97 9.33 -8.95
C ASP A 35 1.47 9.01 -9.00
N PHE A 36 0.70 9.73 -9.84
CA PHE A 36 -0.69 9.36 -10.15
C PHE A 36 -0.80 7.97 -10.76
N ARG A 37 0.07 7.64 -11.73
CA ARG A 37 0.12 6.30 -12.32
C ARG A 37 0.48 5.23 -11.29
N ARG A 38 1.42 5.51 -10.38
CA ARG A 38 1.76 4.60 -9.28
C ARG A 38 0.59 4.37 -8.34
N ALA A 39 -0.06 5.45 -7.89
CA ALA A 39 -1.23 5.36 -7.02
C ALA A 39 -2.39 4.57 -7.66
N PHE A 40 -2.58 4.72 -8.98
CA PHE A 40 -3.51 3.88 -9.73
C PHE A 40 -3.13 2.39 -9.64
N GLY A 41 -1.87 2.04 -9.91
CA GLY A 41 -1.38 0.66 -9.83
C GLY A 41 -1.60 0.04 -8.45
N THR A 42 -1.15 0.72 -7.39
CA THR A 42 -1.30 0.26 -6.00
C THR A 42 -2.77 0.09 -5.60
N ARG A 43 -3.66 0.96 -6.05
CA ARG A 43 -5.09 0.83 -5.73
C ARG A 43 -5.74 -0.35 -6.45
N TRP A 44 -5.34 -0.62 -7.68
CA TRP A 44 -5.97 -1.68 -8.47
C TRP A 44 -5.38 -3.06 -8.23
N SER A 45 -4.12 -3.19 -7.76
CA SER A 45 -3.55 -4.50 -7.41
C SER A 45 -4.31 -5.22 -6.30
N THR A 46 -5.04 -4.52 -5.42
CA THR A 46 -5.91 -5.17 -4.42
C THR A 46 -7.23 -5.71 -4.99
N ARG A 47 -7.55 -5.41 -6.26
CA ARG A 47 -8.88 -5.65 -6.85
C ARG A 47 -8.85 -6.57 -8.07
N VAL A 48 -7.75 -6.61 -8.80
CA VAL A 48 -7.63 -7.37 -10.05
C VAL A 48 -6.43 -8.30 -10.00
N MET A 49 -6.41 -9.31 -10.88
CA MET A 49 -5.26 -10.20 -11.04
C MET A 49 -4.12 -9.52 -11.82
N PRO A 50 -2.84 -9.92 -11.62
CA PRO A 50 -1.68 -9.28 -12.26
C PRO A 50 -1.76 -9.11 -13.79
N PRO A 51 -2.23 -10.09 -14.59
CA PRO A 51 -2.31 -9.92 -16.05
C PRO A 51 -3.28 -8.81 -16.48
N VAL A 52 -4.39 -8.64 -15.75
CA VAL A 52 -5.38 -7.58 -16.02
C VAL A 52 -4.77 -6.22 -15.70
N LEU A 53 -4.08 -6.11 -14.56
CA LEU A 53 -3.41 -4.85 -14.18
C LEU A 53 -2.30 -4.48 -15.18
N GLN A 54 -1.55 -5.47 -15.68
CA GLN A 54 -0.50 -5.24 -16.68
C GLN A 54 -1.08 -4.62 -17.96
N GLN A 55 -2.22 -5.13 -18.43
CA GLN A 55 -2.92 -4.58 -19.60
C GLN A 55 -3.44 -3.16 -19.34
N LEU A 56 -4.07 -2.92 -18.18
CA LEU A 56 -4.57 -1.60 -17.79
C LEU A 56 -3.45 -0.55 -17.71
N MET A 57 -2.30 -0.93 -17.17
CA MET A 57 -1.15 -0.03 -17.05
C MET A 57 -0.31 0.01 -18.33
N ARG A 58 -0.46 -0.93 -19.25
CA ARG A 58 0.42 -1.12 -20.42
C ARG A 58 1.89 -1.29 -20.01
N HIS A 59 2.15 -2.17 -19.05
CA HIS A 59 3.53 -2.56 -18.72
C HIS A 59 4.03 -3.63 -19.69
N GLU A 60 5.21 -3.40 -20.24
CA GLU A 60 5.89 -4.35 -21.13
C GLU A 60 6.23 -5.66 -20.41
N SER A 61 6.78 -5.56 -19.19
CA SER A 61 7.10 -6.72 -18.35
C SER A 61 6.07 -6.89 -17.23
N ILE A 62 5.69 -8.15 -16.98
CA ILE A 62 4.83 -8.54 -15.87
C ILE A 62 5.51 -8.27 -14.51
N ASP A 63 6.84 -8.36 -14.42
CA ASP A 63 7.61 -8.09 -13.20
C ASP A 63 7.36 -6.67 -12.68
N THR A 64 7.23 -5.70 -13.59
CA THR A 64 6.90 -4.31 -13.22
C THR A 64 5.53 -4.21 -12.56
N THR A 65 4.60 -5.10 -12.91
CA THR A 65 3.26 -5.16 -12.33
C THR A 65 3.26 -5.93 -11.01
N LEU A 66 4.01 -7.03 -10.92
CA LEU A 66 4.13 -7.84 -9.71
C LEU A 66 4.68 -7.06 -8.51
N ARG A 67 5.53 -6.06 -8.74
CA ARG A 67 6.02 -5.16 -7.68
C ARG A 67 4.91 -4.52 -6.85
N TYR A 68 3.76 -4.21 -7.46
CA TYR A 68 2.62 -3.62 -6.74
C TYR A 68 1.90 -4.59 -5.81
N TYR A 69 2.12 -5.89 -5.96
CA TYR A 69 1.57 -6.94 -5.08
C TYR A 69 2.56 -7.26 -3.96
N VAL A 70 3.85 -7.38 -4.30
CA VAL A 70 4.91 -7.64 -3.30
C VAL A 70 5.02 -6.50 -2.29
N GLU A 71 4.93 -5.24 -2.73
CA GLU A 71 4.95 -4.09 -1.82
C GLU A 71 3.77 -4.11 -0.83
N GLN A 72 2.60 -4.64 -1.23
CA GLN A 72 1.44 -4.77 -0.33
C GLN A 72 1.62 -5.89 0.69
N GLU A 73 2.11 -7.04 0.25
CA GLU A 73 2.41 -8.16 1.14
C GLU A 73 3.47 -7.76 2.17
N ALA A 74 4.47 -6.98 1.77
CA ALA A 74 5.51 -6.49 2.68
C ALA A 74 4.95 -5.56 3.77
N GLU A 75 4.04 -4.64 3.42
CA GLU A 75 3.41 -3.73 4.39
C GLU A 75 2.50 -4.49 5.37
N ALA A 76 1.65 -5.40 4.87
CA ALA A 76 0.81 -6.24 5.71
C ALA A 76 1.63 -7.19 6.60
N THR A 77 2.72 -7.77 6.06
CA THR A 77 3.63 -8.64 6.82
C THR A 77 4.33 -7.85 7.92
N ALA A 78 4.76 -6.61 7.64
CA ALA A 78 5.39 -5.75 8.63
C ALA A 78 4.44 -5.41 9.79
N GLU A 79 3.17 -5.12 9.50
CA GLU A 79 2.15 -4.88 10.53
C GLU A 79 1.93 -6.11 11.41
N ILE A 80 1.83 -7.30 10.80
CA ILE A 80 1.72 -8.57 11.54
C ILE A 80 2.94 -8.77 12.44
N LEU A 81 4.16 -8.63 11.88
CA LEU A 81 5.40 -8.79 12.64
C LEU A 81 5.48 -7.80 13.79
N TYR A 82 5.10 -6.54 13.57
CA TYR A 82 5.08 -5.52 14.60
C TYR A 82 4.08 -5.86 15.72
N SER A 83 2.89 -6.38 15.39
CA SER A 83 1.92 -6.84 16.38
C SER A 83 2.42 -8.01 17.24
N VAL A 84 3.25 -8.90 16.67
CA VAL A 84 3.89 -10.01 17.39
C VAL A 84 5.03 -9.49 18.27
N VAL A 85 5.75 -8.46 17.83
CA VAL A 85 6.83 -7.84 18.61
C VAL A 85 6.27 -6.95 19.71
N GLU A 86 5.18 -6.22 19.54
CA GLU A 86 4.55 -5.48 20.65
C GLU A 86 3.72 -6.40 21.57
N GLY A 87 3.25 -7.53 21.04
CA GLY A 87 2.57 -8.58 21.78
C GLY A 87 3.53 -9.35 22.68
N ASN A 88 3.56 -8.97 23.96
CA ASN A 88 4.14 -9.66 25.12
C ASN A 88 4.80 -11.05 24.84
N TYR A 89 6.01 -11.03 24.30
CA TYR A 89 6.85 -12.20 24.01
C TYR A 89 7.56 -12.75 25.27
N LEU A 90 7.23 -12.23 26.46
CA LEU A 90 7.80 -12.63 27.75
C LEU A 90 6.99 -13.70 28.50
N GLY A 91 5.98 -14.31 27.86
CA GLY A 91 5.34 -15.52 28.40
C GLY A 91 4.61 -15.35 29.74
N ASN A 92 4.27 -14.12 30.16
CA ASN A 92 3.53 -13.90 31.41
C ASN A 92 2.05 -13.56 31.15
N THR A 93 1.33 -14.47 30.49
CA THR A 93 -0.14 -14.42 30.47
C THR A 93 -0.65 -15.47 31.46
N SER A 94 -1.16 -15.01 32.60
CA SER A 94 -1.98 -15.86 33.48
C SER A 94 -3.19 -16.39 32.71
N PRO A 95 -3.64 -17.63 32.96
CA PRO A 95 -4.73 -18.22 32.18
C PRO A 95 -6.00 -17.42 32.42
N ASN A 96 -6.61 -16.92 31.33
CA ASN A 96 -7.97 -16.41 31.39
C ASN A 96 -8.93 -17.58 31.60
N VAL A 97 -9.15 -17.95 32.86
CA VAL A 97 -10.26 -18.82 33.25
C VAL A 97 -11.52 -17.94 33.26
N THR A 98 -12.25 -17.94 32.16
CA THR A 98 -13.70 -17.70 32.21
C THR A 98 -14.44 -18.91 31.67
N LYS A 99 -14.54 -19.88 32.57
CA LYS A 99 -15.51 -20.98 32.59
C LYS A 99 -16.94 -20.42 32.49
N LYS A 100 -17.66 -20.79 31.44
CA LYS A 100 -19.13 -21.00 31.47
C LYS A 100 -19.52 -22.10 30.48
N GLU A 101 -19.17 -23.33 30.83
CA GLU A 101 -20.07 -24.45 30.60
C GLU A 101 -21.04 -24.49 31.78
N THR A 102 -22.31 -24.16 31.54
CA THR A 102 -23.41 -24.72 32.30
C THR A 102 -24.23 -25.55 31.32
N SER A 103 -24.05 -26.85 31.49
CA SER A 103 -24.79 -27.96 30.94
C SER A 103 -26.31 -27.86 31.17
N SER A 104 -27.08 -28.29 30.18
CA SER A 104 -28.26 -29.15 30.40
C SER A 104 -28.60 -29.92 29.13
N PRO A 105 -28.49 -31.25 29.16
CA PRO A 105 -29.41 -32.13 28.46
C PRO A 105 -30.28 -32.90 29.47
N SER A 106 -31.59 -32.89 29.20
CA SER A 106 -32.66 -33.82 29.58
C SER A 106 -32.81 -34.27 31.05
#